data_AF-A0A1D3JBU9-F1
#
_entry.id   AF-A0A1D3JBU9-F1
#
_cell.length_a   1.000
_cell.length_b   1.000
_cell.length_c   1.000
_cell.angle_alpha   90.00
_cell.angle_beta   90.00
_cell.angle_gamma   90.00
#
_symmetry.space_group_name_H-M   'P 1'
#
loop_
_entity.id
_entity.type
_entity.pdbx_description
1 polymer ?
#
loop_
_entity_poly.entity_id
_entity_poly.type
_entity_poly.pdbx_seq_one_letter_code
_entity_poly.pdbx_strand_id
1 'polypeptide(L)'
;MPTKPNPTDFLALLQNSTKELNSEKFYDALERDSSDLSKYNEKCNELRVRTKNDEVNIICTKFLRYLKNCEVLNNGSYKYDVSRLLNYWVYEKLINIYGADNTEEIRLGFSKLQYAWSYQEFYPKKNPYYEKCKPNLDMVNHNDWKNRKELYDYCINYEFIAPMCPYFDDACTKHCEYINGKSELYKHFESVCPPKGSDCPEFYDNCKKYHPNIVFNALKCHEKIKIERDADPGAGSLRDSPGSESEPGADRVGPRSPGLPAGS
;
A
#
# COMPACT_ATOMS: atom_id res chain seq x y z
N MET A 1 -5.17 -36.62 1.02
CA MET A 1 -4.05 -35.92 0.36
C MET A 1 -3.11 -35.42 1.43
N PRO A 2 -1.80 -35.70 1.38
CA PRO A 2 -0.88 -35.09 2.33
C PRO A 2 -0.85 -33.58 2.07
N THR A 3 -1.18 -32.80 3.10
CA THR A 3 -1.04 -31.34 3.12
C THR A 3 0.40 -31.01 2.77
N LYS A 4 0.63 -30.31 1.65
CA LYS A 4 1.96 -29.78 1.34
C LYS A 4 2.45 -28.99 2.57
N PRO A 5 3.71 -29.18 3.02
CA PRO A 5 4.23 -28.41 4.13
C PRO A 5 4.12 -26.91 3.79
N ASN A 6 3.62 -26.13 4.75
CA ASN A 6 3.51 -24.68 4.57
C ASN A 6 4.89 -24.12 4.20
N PRO A 7 5.00 -23.29 3.15
CA PRO A 7 6.27 -22.70 2.78
C PRO A 7 6.81 -21.89 3.96
N THR A 8 8.03 -22.18 4.39
CA THR A 8 8.68 -21.48 5.51
C THR A 8 9.57 -20.35 5.02
N ASP A 9 9.97 -20.40 3.75
CA ASP A 9 10.84 -19.43 3.11
C ASP A 9 10.06 -18.23 2.54
N PHE A 10 10.64 -17.03 2.65
CA PHE A 10 9.99 -15.80 2.20
C PHE A 10 9.70 -15.78 0.69
N LEU A 11 10.61 -16.26 -0.16
CA LEU A 11 10.39 -16.29 -1.62
C LEU A 11 9.24 -17.23 -1.98
N ALA A 12 9.16 -18.37 -1.32
CA ALA A 12 8.08 -19.32 -1.54
C ALA A 12 6.72 -18.75 -1.05
N LEU A 13 6.71 -17.98 0.05
CA LEU A 13 5.50 -17.28 0.49
C LEU A 13 5.08 -16.19 -0.51
N LEU A 14 6.04 -15.43 -1.05
CA LEU A 14 5.81 -14.42 -2.07
C LEU A 14 5.22 -15.01 -3.36
N GLN A 15 5.76 -16.13 -3.82
CA GLN A 15 5.28 -16.84 -5.02
C GLN A 15 3.89 -17.45 -4.83
N ASN A 16 3.53 -17.84 -3.60
CA ASN A 16 2.24 -18.44 -3.27
C ASN A 16 1.18 -17.41 -2.81
N SER A 17 1.46 -16.12 -2.95
CA SER A 17 0.46 -15.09 -2.67
C SER A 17 -0.62 -15.09 -3.74
N THR A 18 -1.89 -15.00 -3.31
CA THR A 18 -3.06 -14.89 -4.20
C THR A 18 -3.43 -13.44 -4.50
N LYS A 19 -2.68 -12.47 -3.95
CA LYS A 19 -2.86 -11.05 -4.26
C LYS A 19 -2.49 -10.77 -5.72
N GLU A 20 -3.10 -9.76 -6.32
CA GLU A 20 -2.85 -9.39 -7.71
C GLU A 20 -1.64 -8.46 -7.84
N LEU A 21 -1.59 -7.45 -6.97
CA LEU A 21 -0.58 -6.39 -7.00
C LEU A 21 0.73 -6.83 -6.34
N ASN A 22 1.86 -6.40 -6.91
CA ASN A 22 3.18 -6.80 -6.45
C ASN A 22 3.47 -6.36 -5.01
N SER A 23 3.10 -5.13 -4.63
CA SER A 23 3.26 -4.67 -3.25
C SER A 23 2.38 -5.47 -2.29
N GLU A 24 1.15 -5.80 -2.68
CA GLU A 24 0.25 -6.61 -1.85
C GLU A 24 0.74 -8.05 -1.68
N LYS A 25 1.27 -8.67 -2.74
CA LYS A 25 1.91 -10.00 -2.65
C LYS A 25 3.06 -9.99 -1.65
N PHE A 26 3.85 -8.91 -1.68
CA PHE A 26 4.96 -8.73 -0.75
C PHE A 26 4.50 -8.61 0.70
N TYR A 27 3.50 -7.77 0.97
CA TYR A 27 2.96 -7.62 2.33
C TYR A 27 2.25 -8.90 2.81
N ASP A 28 1.52 -9.60 1.94
CA ASP A 28 0.91 -10.91 2.26
C ASP A 28 1.96 -11.93 2.70
N ALA A 29 3.11 -11.99 2.00
CA ALA A 29 4.21 -12.87 2.37
C ALA A 29 4.85 -12.50 3.73
N LEU A 30 4.93 -11.22 4.06
CA LEU A 30 5.39 -10.77 5.39
C LEU A 30 4.40 -11.14 6.49
N GLU A 31 3.09 -11.05 6.24
CA GLU A 31 2.07 -11.33 7.25
C GLU A 31 1.92 -12.81 7.61
N ARG A 32 2.19 -13.73 6.68
CA ARG A 32 1.96 -15.16 6.90
C ARG A 32 2.79 -15.71 8.06
N ASP A 33 2.13 -16.39 8.99
CA ASP A 33 2.80 -17.10 10.08
C ASP A 33 3.37 -18.44 9.61
N SER A 34 4.50 -18.85 10.19
CA SER A 34 5.10 -20.17 9.94
C SER A 34 5.79 -20.71 11.20
N SER A 35 5.71 -22.02 11.45
CA SER A 35 6.36 -22.68 12.59
C SER A 35 7.87 -22.45 12.65
N ASP A 36 8.49 -22.24 11.49
CA ASP A 36 9.91 -21.95 11.31
C ASP A 36 10.36 -20.59 11.87
N LEU A 37 9.44 -19.71 12.27
CA LEU A 37 9.79 -18.44 12.91
C LEU A 37 10.37 -18.62 14.32
N SER A 38 10.05 -19.74 14.98
CA SER A 38 10.50 -20.02 16.36
C SER A 38 12.03 -20.03 16.52
N LYS A 39 12.78 -20.41 15.47
CA LYS A 39 14.25 -20.40 15.48
C LYS A 39 14.85 -18.99 15.54
N TYR A 40 14.07 -17.96 15.24
CA TYR A 40 14.50 -16.56 15.34
C TYR A 40 14.23 -15.97 16.72
N ASN A 41 13.47 -16.66 17.58
CA ASN A 41 13.07 -16.13 18.88
C ASN A 41 14.28 -15.81 19.76
N GLU A 42 15.26 -16.71 19.83
CA GLU A 42 16.49 -16.48 20.59
C GLU A 42 17.17 -15.19 20.16
N LYS A 43 17.40 -15.04 18.85
CA LYS A 43 18.03 -13.86 18.25
C LYS A 43 17.24 -12.57 18.53
N CYS A 44 15.92 -12.62 18.39
CA CYS A 44 15.06 -11.46 18.64
C CYS A 44 14.96 -11.10 20.14
N ASN A 45 15.22 -12.06 21.04
CA ASN A 45 15.19 -11.83 22.49
C ASN A 45 16.48 -11.22 23.05
N GLU A 46 17.59 -11.25 22.31
CA GLU A 46 18.88 -10.69 22.77
C GLU A 46 18.82 -9.20 23.08
N LEU A 47 18.14 -8.43 22.22
CA LEU A 47 17.92 -7.00 22.44
C LEU A 47 16.45 -6.76 22.74
N ARG A 48 16.16 -6.20 23.91
CA ARG A 48 14.79 -5.89 24.34
C ARG A 48 14.48 -4.41 24.10
N VAL A 49 13.26 -4.13 23.67
CA VAL A 49 12.69 -2.77 23.69
C VAL A 49 12.02 -2.51 25.04
N ARG A 50 11.83 -1.23 25.39
CA ARG A 50 11.30 -0.81 26.71
C ARG A 50 9.87 -1.30 26.93
N THR A 51 9.03 -1.13 25.92
CA THR A 51 7.62 -1.49 25.95
C THR A 51 7.26 -2.30 24.71
N LYS A 52 6.19 -3.10 24.78
CA LYS A 52 5.66 -3.87 23.63
C LYS A 52 6.67 -4.83 23.00
N ASN A 53 7.55 -5.41 23.83
CA ASN A 53 8.66 -6.23 23.36
C ASN A 53 8.20 -7.50 22.62
N ASP A 54 7.09 -8.09 23.04
CA ASP A 54 6.58 -9.32 22.42
C ASP A 54 5.99 -9.01 21.03
N GLU A 55 5.29 -7.89 20.89
CA GLU A 55 4.79 -7.42 19.60
C GLU A 55 5.94 -7.07 18.64
N VAL A 56 7.00 -6.39 19.12
CA VAL A 56 8.18 -6.10 18.31
C VAL A 56 8.99 -7.37 18.00
N ASN A 57 9.00 -8.37 18.87
CA ASN A 57 9.60 -9.67 18.60
C ASN A 57 8.95 -10.36 17.41
N ILE A 58 7.61 -10.29 17.29
CA ILE A 58 6.89 -10.84 16.13
C ILE A 58 7.37 -10.17 14.83
N ILE A 59 7.55 -8.84 14.83
CA ILE A 59 8.11 -8.10 13.69
C ILE A 59 9.54 -8.58 13.39
N CYS A 60 10.37 -8.72 14.43
CA CYS A 60 11.76 -9.16 14.30
C CYS A 60 11.89 -10.57 13.68
N THR A 61 11.04 -11.53 14.05
CA THR A 61 11.10 -12.87 13.46
C THR A 61 10.71 -12.87 11.98
N LYS A 62 9.68 -12.11 11.60
CA LYS A 62 9.27 -11.90 10.20
C LYS A 62 10.36 -11.19 9.39
N PHE A 63 11.01 -10.18 9.98
CA PHE A 63 12.16 -9.48 9.40
C PHE A 63 13.34 -10.43 9.15
N LEU A 64 13.72 -11.26 10.13
CA LEU A 64 14.80 -12.24 9.98
C LEU A 64 14.49 -13.31 8.91
N ARG A 65 13.22 -13.71 8.76
CA ARG A 65 12.79 -14.59 7.66
C ARG A 65 13.00 -13.94 6.30
N TYR A 66 12.63 -12.66 6.14
CA TYR A 66 12.89 -11.89 4.93
C TYR A 66 14.40 -11.79 4.65
N LEU A 67 15.20 -11.49 5.67
CA LEU A 67 16.64 -11.24 5.53
C LEU A 67 17.41 -12.40 4.90
N LYS A 68 16.95 -13.65 5.08
CA LYS A 68 17.57 -14.82 4.41
C LYS A 68 17.54 -14.75 2.89
N ASN A 69 16.56 -14.04 2.34
CA ASN A 69 16.36 -13.87 0.90
C ASN A 69 16.75 -12.46 0.42
N CYS A 70 17.28 -11.62 1.31
CA CYS A 70 17.64 -10.23 1.02
C CYS A 70 18.51 -10.12 -0.22
N GLU A 71 19.57 -10.93 -0.32
CA GLU A 71 20.49 -10.90 -1.46
C GLU A 71 19.77 -11.20 -2.77
N VAL A 72 19.03 -12.31 -2.84
CA VAL A 72 18.31 -12.73 -4.04
C VAL A 72 17.26 -11.70 -4.45
N LEU A 73 16.58 -11.09 -3.48
CA LEU A 73 15.57 -10.06 -3.74
C LEU A 73 16.19 -8.74 -4.26
N ASN A 74 17.46 -8.47 -3.96
CA ASN A 74 18.10 -7.19 -4.26
C ASN A 74 19.25 -7.26 -5.28
N ASN A 75 19.57 -8.46 -5.80
CA ASN A 75 20.62 -8.71 -6.80
C ASN A 75 20.24 -8.32 -8.25
N GLY A 76 19.12 -7.60 -8.45
CA GLY A 76 18.60 -7.23 -9.76
C GLY A 76 17.46 -8.12 -10.27
N SER A 77 17.01 -9.11 -9.49
CA SER A 77 15.82 -9.91 -9.82
C SER A 77 14.54 -9.08 -9.95
N TYR A 78 14.48 -7.91 -9.31
CA TYR A 78 13.37 -6.96 -9.40
C TYR A 78 13.87 -5.62 -9.95
N LYS A 79 13.00 -4.95 -10.70
CA LYS A 79 13.23 -3.60 -11.25
C LYS A 79 13.09 -2.49 -10.20
N TYR A 80 12.68 -2.85 -8.99
CA TYR A 80 12.43 -1.96 -7.88
C TYR A 80 13.19 -2.42 -6.63
N ASP A 81 13.37 -1.49 -5.70
CA ASP A 81 14.01 -1.74 -4.40
C ASP A 81 13.02 -2.45 -3.45
N VAL A 82 13.15 -3.77 -3.35
CA VAL A 82 12.31 -4.61 -2.48
C VAL A 82 12.50 -4.24 -1.00
N SER A 83 13.69 -3.77 -0.62
CA SER A 83 14.00 -3.41 0.77
C SER A 83 13.24 -2.16 1.22
N ARG A 84 12.86 -1.29 0.29
CA ARG A 84 12.00 -0.15 0.61
C ARG A 84 10.57 -0.57 0.98
N LEU A 85 10.00 -1.59 0.34
CA LEU A 85 8.71 -2.17 0.76
C LEU A 85 8.80 -2.73 2.19
N LEU A 86 9.87 -3.45 2.51
CA LEU A 86 10.12 -3.96 3.86
C LEU A 86 10.13 -2.84 4.89
N ASN A 87 10.85 -1.75 4.58
CA ASN A 87 10.98 -0.62 5.49
C ASN A 87 9.63 0.10 5.73
N TYR A 88 8.82 0.29 4.69
CA TYR A 88 7.44 0.79 4.87
C TYR A 88 6.57 -0.14 5.72
N TRP A 89 6.67 -1.45 5.51
CA TRP A 89 5.95 -2.43 6.31
C TRP A 89 6.38 -2.39 7.78
N VAL A 90 7.70 -2.39 8.06
CA VAL A 90 8.23 -2.27 9.42
C VAL A 90 7.72 -1.00 10.10
N TYR A 91 7.80 0.15 9.41
CA TYR A 91 7.38 1.42 9.99
C TYR A 91 5.89 1.43 10.31
N GLU A 92 5.05 0.95 9.39
CA GLU A 92 3.61 0.81 9.62
C GLU A 92 3.30 -0.09 10.82
N LYS A 93 4.01 -1.22 10.98
CA LYS A 93 3.82 -2.10 12.14
C LYS A 93 4.23 -1.46 13.46
N LEU A 94 5.35 -0.75 13.49
CA LEU A 94 5.79 -0.03 14.68
C LEU A 94 4.82 1.11 15.03
N ILE A 95 4.32 1.85 14.05
CA ILE A 95 3.27 2.87 14.26
C ILE A 95 1.99 2.23 14.81
N ASN A 96 1.58 1.07 14.30
CA ASN A 96 0.37 0.41 14.80
C ASN A 96 0.51 -0.08 16.26
N ILE A 97 1.73 -0.37 16.70
CA ILE A 97 2.02 -0.78 18.08
C ILE A 97 2.09 0.43 19.02
N TYR A 98 2.82 1.46 18.61
CA TYR A 98 3.20 2.57 19.50
C TYR A 98 2.36 3.83 19.28
N GLY A 99 1.70 4.00 18.14
CA GLY A 99 1.11 5.26 17.70
C GLY A 99 2.15 6.16 17.03
N ALA A 100 1.69 6.99 16.09
CA ALA A 100 2.57 7.81 15.24
C ALA A 100 3.42 8.83 16.02
N ASP A 101 2.92 9.33 17.15
CA ASP A 101 3.60 10.36 17.95
C ASP A 101 4.74 9.79 18.81
N ASN A 102 4.80 8.47 19.02
CA ASN A 102 5.79 7.80 19.87
C ASN A 102 7.08 7.50 19.10
N THR A 103 7.66 8.55 18.51
CA THR A 103 8.85 8.48 17.62
C THR A 103 10.05 7.78 18.27
N GLU A 104 10.29 7.99 19.56
CA GLU A 104 11.40 7.33 20.28
C GLU A 104 11.20 5.81 20.41
N GLU A 105 10.01 5.35 20.76
CA GLU A 105 9.73 3.90 20.83
C GLU A 105 9.80 3.25 19.45
N ILE A 106 9.37 3.97 18.39
CA ILE A 106 9.54 3.51 17.01
C ILE A 106 11.02 3.41 16.64
N ARG A 107 11.85 4.41 17.00
CA ARG A 107 13.31 4.38 16.79
C ARG A 107 13.97 3.21 17.53
N LEU A 108 13.54 2.92 18.75
CA LEU A 108 14.01 1.76 19.51
C LEU A 108 13.61 0.43 18.84
N GLY A 109 12.38 0.35 18.31
CA GLY A 109 11.93 -0.79 17.50
C GLY A 109 12.81 -1.03 16.28
N PHE A 110 13.12 0.03 15.52
CA PHE A 110 14.06 -0.05 14.41
C PHE A 110 15.48 -0.42 14.84
N SER A 111 15.96 0.14 15.95
CA SER A 111 17.30 -0.15 16.50
C SER A 111 17.44 -1.64 16.84
N LYS A 112 16.37 -2.25 17.35
CA LYS A 112 16.31 -3.70 17.57
C LYS A 112 16.44 -4.51 16.27
N LEU A 113 15.73 -4.11 15.22
CA LEU A 113 15.86 -4.76 13.91
C LEU A 113 17.25 -4.55 13.31
N GLN A 114 17.85 -3.37 13.50
CA GLN A 114 19.21 -3.08 13.05
C GLN A 114 20.24 -3.94 13.78
N TYR A 115 20.08 -4.16 15.09
CA TYR A 115 20.91 -5.09 15.84
C TYR A 115 20.80 -6.51 15.26
N ALA A 116 19.58 -7.00 15.03
CA ALA A 116 19.34 -8.30 14.42
C ALA A 116 19.96 -8.43 13.01
N TRP A 117 19.89 -7.37 12.20
CA TRP A 117 20.54 -7.28 10.89
C TRP A 117 22.08 -7.29 10.99
N SER A 118 22.66 -6.60 11.97
CA SER A 118 24.12 -6.48 12.14
C SER A 118 24.79 -7.78 12.60
N TYR A 119 24.01 -8.67 13.23
CA TYR A 119 24.52 -9.90 13.79
C TYR A 119 24.59 -10.99 12.72
N GLN A 120 25.75 -11.11 12.09
CA GLN A 120 25.98 -12.09 11.05
C GLN A 120 27.14 -13.03 11.38
N GLU A 121 26.79 -14.18 11.94
CA GLU A 121 27.50 -15.45 11.70
C GLU A 121 27.13 -16.06 10.33
N PHE A 122 26.20 -15.44 9.57
CA PHE A 122 25.56 -16.11 8.43
C PHE A 122 25.83 -15.55 7.04
N TYR A 123 26.31 -14.31 6.84
CA TYR A 123 26.56 -13.79 5.49
C TYR A 123 27.71 -12.78 5.47
N PRO A 124 28.47 -12.70 4.36
CA PRO A 124 29.65 -11.83 4.28
C PRO A 124 29.21 -10.37 4.39
N LYS A 125 29.67 -9.69 5.45
CA LYS A 125 29.51 -8.24 5.78
C LYS A 125 29.99 -7.26 4.70
N LYS A 126 30.15 -7.70 3.45
CA LYS A 126 30.61 -6.92 2.29
C LYS A 126 29.74 -7.16 1.05
N ASN A 127 28.58 -7.82 1.18
CA ASN A 127 27.66 -7.95 0.06
C ASN A 127 26.82 -6.67 -0.10
N PRO A 128 26.99 -5.89 -1.19
CA PRO A 128 26.23 -4.65 -1.40
C PRO A 128 24.72 -4.89 -1.52
N TYR A 129 24.28 -6.09 -1.91
CA TYR A 129 22.87 -6.43 -1.96
C TYR A 129 22.28 -6.63 -0.56
N TYR A 130 23.06 -7.12 0.40
CA TYR A 130 22.61 -7.30 1.78
C TYR A 130 22.45 -5.96 2.52
N GLU A 131 23.35 -5.01 2.24
CA GLU A 131 23.30 -3.66 2.80
C GLU A 131 21.99 -2.92 2.47
N LYS A 132 21.36 -3.22 1.33
CA LYS A 132 20.07 -2.65 0.96
C LYS A 132 18.95 -3.01 1.95
N CYS A 133 19.03 -4.15 2.64
CA CYS A 133 18.02 -4.57 3.61
C CYS A 133 18.24 -4.02 5.03
N LYS A 134 19.18 -3.09 5.20
CA LYS A 134 19.36 -2.38 6.46
C LYS A 134 18.06 -1.62 6.80
N PRO A 135 17.58 -1.71 8.04
CA PRO A 135 16.42 -0.92 8.46
C PRO A 135 16.69 0.59 8.34
N ASN A 136 15.74 1.30 7.74
CA ASN A 136 15.83 2.73 7.48
C ASN A 136 15.16 3.51 8.62
N LEU A 137 15.97 4.01 9.55
CA LEU A 137 15.48 4.80 10.67
C LEU A 137 14.98 6.19 10.27
N ASP A 138 15.44 6.73 9.14
CA ASP A 138 15.10 8.10 8.73
C ASP A 138 13.61 8.25 8.40
N MET A 139 12.92 7.13 8.15
CA MET A 139 11.47 7.08 7.96
C MET A 139 10.68 7.75 9.08
N VAL A 140 11.19 7.74 10.32
CA VAL A 140 10.54 8.38 11.47
C VAL A 140 10.43 9.90 11.33
N ASN A 141 11.18 10.50 10.40
CA ASN A 141 11.19 11.93 10.16
C ASN A 141 10.26 12.33 8.99
N HIS A 142 9.61 11.38 8.31
CA HIS A 142 8.78 11.64 7.14
C HIS A 142 7.31 11.78 7.54
N ASN A 143 6.82 13.01 7.67
CA ASN A 143 5.42 13.27 8.06
C ASN A 143 4.41 12.69 7.05
N ASP A 144 4.77 12.68 5.77
CA ASP A 144 3.94 12.16 4.67
C ASP A 144 4.27 10.70 4.31
N TRP A 145 4.84 9.91 5.23
CA TRP A 145 5.26 8.53 4.96
C TRP A 145 4.17 7.65 4.33
N LYS A 146 2.89 7.86 4.68
CA LYS A 146 1.75 7.14 4.09
C LYS A 146 1.66 7.41 2.59
N ASN A 147 1.77 8.67 2.19
CA ASN A 147 1.79 9.07 0.77
C ASN A 147 3.02 8.49 0.09
N ARG A 148 4.20 8.48 0.75
CA ARG A 148 5.41 7.91 0.15
C ARG A 148 5.30 6.40 -0.03
N LYS A 149 4.74 5.68 0.95
CA LYS A 149 4.44 4.25 0.85
C LYS A 149 3.49 4.00 -0.32
N GLU A 150 2.37 4.71 -0.36
CA GLU A 150 1.36 4.56 -1.40
C GLU A 150 1.91 4.84 -2.80
N LEU A 151 2.74 5.89 -2.94
CA LEU A 151 3.37 6.21 -4.21
C LEU A 151 4.31 5.09 -4.63
N TYR A 152 5.13 4.60 -3.71
CA TYR A 152 6.07 3.53 -4.02
C TYR A 152 5.36 2.23 -4.40
N ASP A 153 4.33 1.85 -3.64
CA ASP A 153 3.46 0.73 -3.94
C ASP A 153 2.85 0.86 -5.34
N TYR A 154 2.29 2.04 -5.65
CA TYR A 154 1.73 2.32 -6.97
C TYR A 154 2.76 2.17 -8.10
N CYS A 155 3.95 2.74 -7.95
CA CYS A 155 4.99 2.65 -8.98
C CYS A 155 5.40 1.21 -9.28
N ILE A 156 5.49 0.39 -8.23
CA ILE A 156 5.82 -1.04 -8.36
C ILE A 156 4.68 -1.81 -9.02
N ASN A 157 3.45 -1.50 -8.64
CA ASN A 157 2.26 -2.16 -9.16
C ASN A 157 2.03 -1.82 -10.64
N TYR A 158 2.26 -0.57 -11.02
CA TYR A 158 2.09 -0.12 -12.39
C TYR A 158 2.98 -0.89 -13.39
N GLU A 159 4.22 -1.21 -13.00
CA GLU A 159 5.13 -2.01 -13.84
C GLU A 159 4.59 -3.39 -14.20
N PHE A 160 3.67 -3.92 -13.39
CA PHE A 160 3.01 -5.20 -13.61
C PHE A 160 1.65 -5.05 -14.29
N ILE A 161 0.89 -4.01 -13.92
CA ILE A 161 -0.42 -3.70 -14.49
C ILE A 161 -0.32 -3.39 -15.98
N ALA A 162 0.59 -2.50 -16.38
CA ALA A 162 0.61 -1.97 -17.73
C ALA A 162 0.83 -3.04 -18.81
N PRO A 163 1.73 -4.03 -18.63
CA PRO A 163 1.87 -5.13 -19.59
C PRO A 163 0.68 -6.10 -19.67
N MET A 164 -0.15 -6.20 -18.63
CA MET A 164 -1.31 -7.11 -18.63
C MET A 164 -2.52 -6.53 -19.36
N CYS A 165 -2.67 -5.21 -19.32
CA CYS A 165 -3.82 -4.49 -19.87
C CYS A 165 -4.18 -4.82 -21.34
N PRO A 166 -3.22 -5.05 -22.26
CA PRO A 166 -3.53 -5.45 -23.64
C PRO A 166 -4.16 -6.84 -23.79
N TYR A 167 -4.07 -7.70 -22.78
CA TYR A 167 -4.48 -9.11 -22.88
C TYR A 167 -5.76 -9.42 -22.10
N PHE A 168 -6.13 -8.58 -21.13
CA PHE A 168 -7.25 -8.82 -20.22
C PHE A 168 -8.07 -7.54 -20.03
N ASP A 169 -9.15 -7.38 -20.81
CA ASP A 169 -9.94 -6.14 -20.83
C ASP A 169 -10.59 -5.82 -19.48
N ASP A 170 -11.30 -6.79 -18.88
CA ASP A 170 -11.98 -6.59 -17.59
C ASP A 170 -11.00 -6.27 -16.44
N ALA A 171 -9.87 -6.98 -16.39
CA ALA A 171 -8.81 -6.70 -15.42
C ALA A 171 -8.20 -5.31 -15.65
N CYS A 172 -8.05 -4.92 -16.92
CA CYS A 172 -7.55 -3.60 -17.27
C CYS A 172 -8.51 -2.49 -16.84
N THR A 173 -9.82 -2.66 -16.89
CA THR A 173 -10.75 -1.62 -16.42
C THR A 173 -10.61 -1.37 -14.93
N LYS A 174 -10.54 -2.43 -14.10
CA LYS A 174 -10.23 -2.31 -12.66
C LYS A 174 -8.90 -1.62 -12.41
N HIS A 175 -7.89 -1.92 -13.21
CA HIS A 175 -6.60 -1.26 -13.12
C HIS A 175 -6.66 0.22 -13.52
N CYS A 176 -7.48 0.59 -14.50
CA CYS A 176 -7.69 1.98 -14.88
C CYS A 176 -8.37 2.78 -13.76
N GLU A 177 -9.33 2.20 -13.04
CA GLU A 177 -9.90 2.81 -11.83
C GLU A 177 -8.84 3.00 -10.73
N TYR A 178 -8.04 1.95 -10.47
CA TYR A 178 -6.93 2.02 -9.53
C TYR A 178 -5.93 3.14 -9.86
N ILE A 179 -5.55 3.28 -11.14
CA ILE A 179 -4.65 4.34 -11.64
C ILE A 179 -5.30 5.72 -11.47
N ASN A 180 -6.56 5.88 -11.84
CA ASN A 180 -7.28 7.15 -11.72
C ASN A 180 -7.28 7.68 -10.28
N GLY A 181 -7.47 6.77 -9.32
CA GLY A 181 -7.47 7.06 -7.89
C GLY A 181 -6.13 7.60 -7.35
N LYS A 182 -5.03 7.52 -8.11
CA LYS A 182 -3.71 8.03 -7.70
C LYS A 182 -3.46 9.48 -8.10
N SER A 183 -4.41 10.15 -8.73
CA SER A 183 -4.22 11.53 -9.21
C SER A 183 -3.90 12.53 -8.08
N GLU A 184 -4.63 12.46 -6.96
CA GLU A 184 -4.38 13.34 -5.80
C GLU A 184 -3.02 13.06 -5.14
N LEU A 185 -2.58 11.80 -5.14
CA LEU A 185 -1.27 11.42 -4.64
C LEU A 185 -0.14 12.10 -5.43
N TYR A 186 -0.27 12.16 -6.75
CA TYR A 186 0.71 12.86 -7.58
C TYR A 186 0.67 14.37 -7.37
N LYS A 187 -0.51 14.98 -7.21
CA LYS A 187 -0.63 16.41 -6.87
C LYS A 187 0.09 16.75 -5.55
N HIS A 188 -0.02 15.90 -4.54
CA HIS A 188 0.76 16.04 -3.29
C HIS A 188 2.26 16.11 -3.60
N PHE A 189 2.80 15.14 -4.34
CA PHE A 189 4.23 15.12 -4.64
C PHE A 189 4.68 16.24 -5.58
N GLU A 190 3.87 16.66 -6.54
CA GLU A 190 4.16 17.82 -7.39
C GLU A 190 4.28 19.11 -6.57
N SER A 191 3.53 19.23 -5.46
CA SER A 191 3.62 20.39 -4.57
C SER A 191 4.88 20.41 -3.71
N VAL A 192 5.43 19.25 -3.35
CA VAL A 192 6.61 19.13 -2.47
C VAL A 192 7.93 18.88 -3.21
N CYS A 193 7.90 18.45 -4.46
CA CYS A 193 9.07 18.02 -5.24
C CYS A 193 9.71 18.97 -6.30
N PRO A 194 9.38 20.27 -6.51
CA PRO A 194 9.97 21.04 -7.61
C PRO A 194 11.16 21.93 -7.20
N PRO A 195 11.93 22.48 -8.15
CA PRO A 195 13.22 21.95 -8.63
C PRO A 195 14.30 21.61 -7.56
N LYS A 196 14.10 21.87 -6.26
CA LYS A 196 15.00 21.49 -5.16
C LYS A 196 14.25 21.28 -3.82
N GLY A 197 13.00 20.84 -3.83
CA GLY A 197 12.28 20.54 -2.58
C GLY A 197 13.05 19.52 -1.73
N SER A 198 13.46 19.90 -0.52
CA SER A 198 14.31 19.07 0.36
C SER A 198 13.59 17.84 0.89
N ASP A 199 12.25 17.83 0.84
CA ASP A 199 11.42 16.74 1.35
C ASP A 199 10.96 15.78 0.25
N CYS A 200 11.41 15.94 -1.00
CA CYS A 200 11.02 15.04 -2.07
C CYS A 200 11.58 13.63 -1.85
N PRO A 201 10.79 12.55 -1.95
CA PRO A 201 11.35 11.20 -1.87
C PRO A 201 12.30 10.95 -3.05
N GLU A 202 13.48 10.40 -2.75
CA GLU A 202 14.55 10.13 -3.73
C GLU A 202 14.10 9.27 -4.93
N PHE A 203 13.06 8.46 -4.75
CA PHE A 203 12.52 7.57 -5.79
C PHE A 203 11.44 8.24 -6.67
N TYR A 204 11.00 9.46 -6.33
CA TYR A 204 9.88 10.12 -7.04
C TYR A 204 10.17 10.31 -8.52
N ASP A 205 11.40 10.68 -8.89
CA ASP A 205 11.76 10.88 -10.30
C ASP A 205 11.54 9.63 -11.15
N ASN A 206 11.83 8.45 -10.60
CA ASN A 206 11.57 7.18 -11.26
C ASN A 206 10.06 6.87 -11.40
N CYS A 207 9.25 7.46 -10.51
CA CYS A 207 7.80 7.33 -10.47
C CYS A 207 7.05 8.34 -11.35
N LYS A 208 7.69 9.43 -11.79
CA LYS A 208 7.04 10.48 -12.61
C LYS A 208 6.42 9.94 -13.90
N LYS A 209 7.11 9.00 -14.55
CA LYS A 209 6.63 8.36 -15.79
C LYS A 209 5.33 7.55 -15.60
N TYR A 210 4.95 7.25 -14.36
CA TYR A 210 3.72 6.54 -14.02
C TYR A 210 2.58 7.48 -13.64
N HIS A 211 2.76 8.80 -13.75
CA HIS A 211 1.72 9.78 -13.43
C HIS A 211 0.42 9.42 -14.18
N PRO A 212 -0.75 9.37 -13.50
CA PRO A 212 -2.03 9.03 -14.11
C PRO A 212 -2.30 9.76 -15.44
N ASN A 213 -2.17 11.08 -15.51
CA ASN A 213 -2.29 11.85 -16.76
C ASN A 213 -1.47 11.33 -17.97
N ILE A 214 -0.33 10.70 -17.73
CA ILE A 214 0.51 10.11 -18.78
C ILE A 214 -0.03 8.72 -19.15
N VAL A 215 -0.18 7.87 -18.15
CA VAL A 215 -0.44 6.44 -18.35
C VAL A 215 -1.90 6.13 -18.69
N PHE A 216 -2.83 6.98 -18.27
CA PHE A 216 -4.27 6.81 -18.50
C PHE A 216 -4.61 6.82 -19.99
N ASN A 217 -3.95 7.70 -20.74
CA ASN A 217 -4.06 7.76 -22.20
C ASN A 217 -3.32 6.60 -22.86
N ALA A 218 -2.13 6.25 -22.38
CA ALA A 218 -1.33 5.13 -22.92
C ALA A 218 -2.07 3.79 -22.84
N LEU A 219 -2.84 3.57 -21.77
CA LEU A 219 -3.66 2.36 -21.56
C LEU A 219 -5.08 2.47 -22.14
N LYS A 220 -5.42 3.60 -22.78
CA LYS A 220 -6.77 3.90 -23.31
C LYS A 220 -7.88 3.72 -22.27
N CYS A 221 -7.61 4.10 -21.01
CA CYS A 221 -8.53 3.89 -19.91
C CYS A 221 -9.90 4.56 -20.10
N HIS A 222 -9.95 5.71 -20.79
CA HIS A 222 -11.21 6.38 -21.12
C HIS A 222 -12.15 5.53 -21.97
N GLU A 223 -11.63 4.72 -22.88
CA GLU A 223 -12.45 3.84 -23.73
C GLU A 223 -12.97 2.66 -22.90
N LYS A 224 -12.10 2.05 -22.09
CA LYS A 224 -12.41 0.87 -21.28
C LYS A 224 -13.48 1.14 -20.20
N ILE A 225 -13.36 2.26 -19.48
CA ILE A 225 -14.34 2.64 -18.44
C ILE A 225 -15.71 2.97 -19.06
N LYS A 226 -15.75 3.58 -20.26
CA LYS A 226 -17.02 3.87 -20.96
C LYS A 226 -17.73 2.58 -21.37
N ILE A 227 -17.00 1.62 -21.94
CA ILE A 227 -17.56 0.33 -22.36
C ILE A 227 -18.20 -0.40 -21.18
N GLU A 228 -17.56 -0.43 -20.00
CA GLU A 228 -18.13 -1.09 -18.81
C GLU A 228 -19.39 -0.39 -18.32
N ARG A 229 -19.39 0.96 -18.25
CA ARG A 229 -20.57 1.74 -17.84
C ARG A 229 -21.76 1.58 -18.79
N ASP A 230 -21.50 1.43 -20.09
CA ASP A 230 -22.54 1.22 -21.09
C ASP A 230 -23.02 -0.26 -21.12
N ALA A 231 -22.20 -1.20 -20.63
CA ALA A 231 -22.52 -2.62 -20.53
C ALA A 231 -23.24 -3.01 -19.22
N ASP A 232 -23.18 -2.19 -18.17
CA ASP A 232 -23.96 -2.34 -16.91
C ASP A 232 -24.95 -1.18 -16.69
N PRO A 233 -26.17 -1.26 -17.24
CA PRO A 233 -27.20 -0.22 -17.07
C PRO A 233 -27.75 -0.11 -15.63
N GLY A 234 -27.38 -1.02 -14.72
CA GLY A 234 -28.00 -1.17 -13.40
C GLY A 234 -27.61 -0.12 -12.36
N ALA A 235 -26.48 0.58 -12.52
CA ALA A 235 -25.97 1.53 -11.52
C ALA A 235 -26.35 3.01 -11.81
N GLY A 236 -26.94 3.31 -12.97
CA GLY A 236 -27.16 4.68 -13.46
C GLY A 236 -28.51 5.33 -13.11
N SER A 237 -29.48 4.60 -12.54
CA SER A 237 -30.85 5.13 -12.37
C SER A 237 -31.13 5.68 -10.98
N LEU A 238 -30.33 6.65 -10.51
CA LEU A 238 -30.69 7.54 -9.40
C LEU A 238 -30.01 8.89 -9.59
N ARG A 239 -30.41 9.63 -10.62
CA ARG A 239 -30.38 11.10 -10.71
C ARG A 239 -30.82 11.53 -12.10
N ASP A 240 -32.11 11.78 -12.22
CA ASP A 240 -32.68 12.99 -12.83
C ASP A 240 -34.13 12.70 -13.19
N SER A 241 -35.05 13.14 -12.34
CA SER A 241 -36.42 13.42 -12.75
C SER A 241 -36.62 14.92 -12.66
N PRO A 242 -36.69 15.65 -13.78
CA PRO A 242 -37.31 16.95 -13.80
C PRO A 242 -38.81 16.72 -13.62
N GLY A 243 -39.38 17.24 -12.53
CA GLY A 243 -40.82 17.31 -12.36
C GLY A 243 -41.41 18.19 -13.46
N SER A 244 -42.27 17.60 -14.29
CA SER A 244 -43.18 18.33 -15.17
C SER A 244 -44.59 18.16 -14.63
N GLU A 245 -45.08 19.24 -14.02
CA GLU A 245 -46.49 19.47 -13.72
C GLU A 245 -47.32 19.47 -15.01
N SER A 246 -48.46 18.78 -14.98
CA SER A 246 -49.66 19.18 -15.71
C SER A 246 -50.84 18.32 -15.26
N GLU A 247 -51.70 18.88 -14.41
CA GLU A 247 -53.12 18.51 -14.33
C GLU A 247 -53.97 19.59 -15.01
N PRO A 248 -55.15 19.24 -15.54
CA PRO A 248 -56.25 20.19 -15.59
C PRO A 248 -57.56 19.65 -14.96
N GLY A 249 -58.07 20.42 -13.99
CA GLY A 249 -59.50 20.71 -13.70
C GLY A 249 -60.36 19.60 -13.08
N ALA A 250 -61.33 19.85 -12.20
CA ALA A 250 -61.90 21.09 -11.65
C ALA A 250 -62.81 20.73 -10.44
N ASP A 251 -63.20 21.79 -9.69
CA ASP A 251 -64.47 21.96 -8.97
C ASP A 251 -64.71 21.28 -7.59
N ARG A 252 -64.54 22.03 -6.48
CA ARG A 252 -65.54 22.95 -5.86
C ARG A 252 -65.22 23.34 -4.40
N VAL A 253 -65.31 24.65 -4.12
CA VAL A 253 -65.91 25.36 -2.94
C VAL A 253 -65.48 24.93 -1.52
N GLY A 254 -65.00 25.76 -0.59
CA GLY A 254 -64.97 27.22 -0.39
C GLY A 254 -64.31 27.55 0.98
N PRO A 255 -64.16 28.83 1.39
CA PRO A 255 -63.06 29.26 2.26
C PRO A 255 -63.46 29.64 3.70
N ARG A 256 -62.52 29.48 4.66
CA ARG A 256 -62.28 30.44 5.77
C ARG A 256 -61.06 30.08 6.63
N SER A 257 -60.10 31.01 6.72
CA SER A 257 -59.03 31.10 7.73
C SER A 257 -59.52 31.89 8.96
N PRO A 258 -58.68 32.26 9.98
CA PRO A 258 -57.46 31.65 10.55
C PRO A 258 -57.52 31.55 12.11
N GLY A 259 -56.57 30.85 12.74
CA GLY A 259 -56.40 30.89 14.20
C GLY A 259 -55.10 30.26 14.74
N LEU A 260 -54.21 31.14 15.19
CA LEU A 260 -52.89 31.04 15.87
C LEU A 260 -52.71 30.01 17.03
N PRO A 261 -51.47 29.86 17.59
CA PRO A 261 -50.91 28.64 18.17
C PRO A 261 -50.78 28.63 19.71
N ALA A 262 -50.42 27.47 20.26
CA ALA A 262 -49.60 27.20 21.47
C ALA A 262 -49.62 25.66 21.65
N GLY A 263 -48.59 24.92 22.06
CA GLY A 263 -47.43 25.19 22.89
C GLY A 263 -47.26 23.97 23.82
N SER A 264 -46.01 23.61 24.12
CA SER A 264 -45.50 22.51 24.97
C SER A 264 -45.20 21.19 24.26
#